data_AF-A0A7S3AF34-F1
#
_entry.id   AF-A0A7S3AF34-F1
#
_cell.length_a   1.000
_cell.length_b   1.000
_cell.length_c   1.000
_cell.angle_alpha   90.00
_cell.angle_beta   90.00
_cell.angle_gamma   90.00
#
_symmetry.space_group_name_H-M   'P 1'
#
loop_
_entity.id
_entity.type
_entity.pdbx_description
1 polymer ?
#
loop_
_entity_poly.entity_id
_entity_poly.type
_entity_poly.pdbx_seq_one_letter_code
_entity_poly.pdbx_strand_id
1 'polypeptide(L)'
;RGPRSLISRVRYLLRSVIEAESLVEEGRKPGYDPLLDCARLALEFGYVLMFTVVWPLAPLACLVVSALEQRAAAYRLCISSRRPVAHRCNGLGTGNAWYA
;
A
#
# COMPACT_ATOMS: atom_id res chain seq x y z
N ARG A 1 -8.77 -3.01 49.77
CA ARG A 1 -8.55 -2.08 48.62
C ARG A 1 -7.05 -2.05 48.33
N GLY A 2 -6.57 -2.96 47.48
CA GLY A 2 -5.14 -3.18 47.31
C GLY A 2 -4.50 -2.35 46.19
N PRO A 3 -3.19 -2.01 46.31
CA PRO A 3 -2.42 -1.25 45.31
C PRO A 3 -2.36 -1.92 43.92
N ARG A 4 -2.64 -3.23 43.85
CA ARG A 4 -2.73 -4.00 42.60
C ARG A 4 -3.82 -3.49 41.65
N SER A 5 -4.92 -2.93 42.16
CA SER A 5 -6.01 -2.39 41.33
C SER A 5 -5.63 -1.09 40.59
N LEU A 6 -4.73 -0.31 41.18
CA LEU A 6 -4.29 0.97 40.61
C LEU A 6 -3.26 0.74 39.50
N ILE A 7 -2.33 -0.21 39.71
CA ILE A 7 -1.35 -0.61 38.69
C ILE A 7 -2.05 -1.14 37.43
N SER A 8 -3.09 -1.96 37.59
CA SER A 8 -3.88 -2.46 36.45
C SER A 8 -4.57 -1.34 35.68
N ARG A 9 -5.15 -0.35 36.38
CA ARG A 9 -5.78 0.82 35.77
C ARG A 9 -4.77 1.71 35.04
N VAL A 10 -3.63 1.98 35.65
CA VAL A 10 -2.54 2.76 35.03
C VAL A 10 -2.03 2.05 33.78
N ARG A 11 -1.84 0.72 33.82
CA ARG A 11 -1.44 -0.07 32.65
C ARG A 11 -2.49 -0.03 31.54
N TYR A 12 -3.78 -0.13 31.89
CA TYR A 12 -4.87 -0.03 30.93
C TYR A 12 -4.91 1.36 30.28
N LEU A 13 -4.81 2.42 31.07
CA LEU A 13 -4.78 3.79 30.59
C LEU A 13 -3.57 4.05 29.69
N LEU A 14 -2.37 3.64 30.11
CA LEU A 14 -1.18 3.76 29.27
C LEU A 14 -1.34 3.02 27.95
N ARG A 15 -1.90 1.80 27.97
CA ARG A 15 -2.16 1.05 26.73
C ARG A 15 -3.15 1.77 25.82
N SER A 16 -4.23 2.32 26.39
CA SER A 16 -5.23 3.06 25.62
C SER A 16 -4.70 4.36 25.02
N VAL A 17 -3.80 5.05 25.71
CA VAL A 17 -3.16 6.28 25.21
C VAL A 17 -2.19 5.96 24.07
N ILE A 18 -1.35 4.93 24.25
CA ILE A 18 -0.41 4.48 23.20
C ILE A 18 -1.18 4.02 21.95
N GLU A 19 -2.30 3.32 22.12
CA GLU A 19 -3.14 2.86 21.02
C GLU A 19 -3.81 4.04 20.28
N ALA A 20 -4.32 5.03 21.02
CA ALA A 20 -4.93 6.22 20.42
C ALA A 20 -3.96 6.99 19.51
N GLU A 21 -2.71 7.20 19.94
CA GLU A 21 -1.67 7.85 19.13
C GLU A 21 -1.41 7.09 17.83
N SER A 22 -1.29 5.76 17.90
CA SER A 22 -1.04 4.92 16.71
C SER A 22 -2.18 4.98 15.68
N LEU A 23 -3.43 5.11 16.15
CA LEU A 23 -4.59 5.23 15.27
C LEU A 23 -4.64 6.59 14.58
N VAL A 24 -4.25 7.66 15.29
CA VAL A 24 -4.15 9.01 14.71
C VAL A 24 -3.06 9.03 13.64
N GLU A 25 -1.92 8.40 13.91
CA GLU A 25 -0.81 8.32 12.95
C GLU A 25 -1.18 7.50 11.70
N GLU A 26 -1.87 6.36 11.88
CA GLU A 26 -2.40 5.56 10.78
C GLU A 26 -3.47 6.32 9.98
N GLY A 27 -4.31 7.11 10.66
CA GLY A 27 -5.32 7.97 10.04
C GLY A 27 -4.73 9.11 9.20
N ARG A 28 -3.50 9.53 9.48
CA ARG A 28 -2.79 10.59 8.74
C ARG A 28 -2.18 10.10 7.44
N LYS A 29 -1.99 8.79 7.27
CA LYS A 29 -1.40 8.23 6.05
C LYS A 29 -2.34 8.42 4.86
N PRO A 30 -1.80 8.67 3.65
CA PRO A 30 -2.62 8.79 2.46
C PRO A 30 -3.34 7.47 2.13
N GLY A 31 -4.46 7.60 1.43
CA GLY A 31 -5.14 6.46 0.82
C GLY A 31 -4.28 5.85 -0.29
N TYR A 32 -4.38 4.53 -0.43
CA TYR A 32 -3.70 3.79 -1.49
C TYR A 32 -4.61 3.72 -2.73
N ASP A 33 -4.09 4.14 -3.89
CA ASP A 33 -4.79 4.06 -5.17
C ASP A 33 -4.20 2.92 -6.04
N PRO A 34 -4.90 1.78 -6.16
CA PRO A 34 -4.41 0.66 -6.97
C PRO A 34 -4.41 0.96 -8.47
N LEU A 35 -5.19 1.94 -8.95
CA LEU A 35 -5.25 2.27 -10.38
C LEU A 35 -3.94 2.85 -10.88
N LEU A 36 -3.26 3.64 -10.03
CA LEU A 36 -1.98 4.26 -10.37
C LEU A 36 -0.88 3.21 -10.60
N ASP A 37 -0.88 2.15 -9.79
CA ASP A 37 0.07 1.05 -9.93
C ASP A 37 -0.22 0.20 -11.18
N CYS A 38 -1.50 -0.01 -11.52
CA CYS A 38 -1.87 -0.64 -12.79
C CYS A 38 -1.48 0.20 -14.00
N ALA A 39 -1.67 1.52 -13.96
CA ALA A 39 -1.27 2.44 -15.03
C ALA A 39 0.25 2.42 -15.24
N ARG A 40 1.03 2.37 -14.16
CA ARG A 40 2.48 2.24 -14.20
C ARG A 40 2.91 0.96 -14.94
N LEU A 41 2.29 -0.18 -14.63
CA LEU A 41 2.56 -1.44 -15.31
C LEU A 41 2.17 -1.40 -16.80
N ALA A 42 1.06 -0.74 -17.13
CA ALA A 42 0.63 -0.56 -18.52
C ALA A 42 1.63 0.27 -19.33
N LEU A 43 2.17 1.34 -18.76
CA LEU A 43 3.22 2.15 -19.39
C LEU A 43 4.50 1.34 -19.60
N GLU A 44 4.93 0.60 -18.58
CA GLU A 44 6.13 -0.24 -18.62
C GLU A 44 6.03 -1.30 -19.73
N PHE A 45 4.88 -1.97 -19.84
CA PHE A 45 4.59 -2.89 -20.93
C PHE A 45 4.60 -2.20 -22.31
N GLY A 46 4.00 -1.01 -22.41
CA GLY A 46 4.02 -0.21 -23.62
C GLY A 46 5.43 0.16 -24.08
N TYR A 47 6.32 0.51 -23.14
CA TYR A 47 7.72 0.80 -23.45
C TYR A 47 8.44 -0.40 -24.05
N VAL A 48 8.22 -1.60 -23.48
CA VAL A 48 8.80 -2.84 -24.03
C VAL A 48 8.26 -3.12 -25.43
N LEU A 49 6.95 -3.02 -25.65
CA LEU A 49 6.36 -3.30 -26.96
C LEU A 49 6.82 -2.34 -28.06
N MET A 50 6.88 -1.03 -27.77
CA MET A 50 7.11 -0.01 -28.80
C MET A 50 8.61 0.24 -29.08
N PHE A 51 9.48 0.12 -28.08
CA PHE A 51 10.87 0.57 -28.19
C PHE A 51 11.93 -0.54 -28.18
N THR A 52 11.53 -1.81 -28.09
CA THR A 52 12.44 -2.97 -28.21
C THR A 52 13.21 -3.00 -29.53
N VAL A 53 12.62 -2.51 -30.61
CA VAL A 53 13.26 -2.45 -31.94
C VAL A 53 14.46 -1.50 -31.93
N VAL A 54 14.38 -0.40 -31.18
CA VAL A 54 15.45 0.60 -31.07
C VAL A 54 16.47 0.20 -30.01
N TRP A 55 16.00 -0.40 -28.90
CA TRP A 55 16.85 -0.86 -27.81
C TRP A 55 16.45 -2.28 -27.37
N PRO A 56 17.14 -3.33 -27.85
CA PRO A 56 16.77 -4.73 -27.58
C PRO A 56 16.97 -5.18 -26.13
N LEU A 57 17.75 -4.46 -25.31
CA LEU A 57 17.87 -4.72 -23.86
C LEU A 57 16.81 -4.02 -22.99
N ALA A 58 15.93 -3.19 -23.57
CA ALA A 58 14.79 -2.60 -22.86
C ALA A 58 13.96 -3.59 -22.01
N PRO A 59 13.62 -4.81 -22.47
CA PRO A 59 12.87 -5.77 -21.66
C PRO A 59 13.65 -6.27 -20.44
N LEU A 60 14.98 -6.37 -20.51
CA LEU A 60 15.79 -6.73 -19.35
C LEU A 60 15.81 -5.61 -18.31
N ALA A 61 15.95 -4.36 -18.75
CA ALA A 61 15.88 -3.20 -17.85
C ALA A 61 14.51 -3.10 -17.16
N CYS A 62 13.43 -3.28 -17.93
CA CYS A 62 12.06 -3.37 -17.43
C CYS A 62 11.91 -4.49 -16.39
N LEU A 63 12.43 -5.68 -16.65
CA LEU A 63 12.34 -6.80 -15.69
C LEU A 63 12.99 -6.47 -14.34
N VAL A 64 14.13 -5.78 -14.34
CA VAL A 64 14.78 -5.32 -13.10
C VAL A 64 13.93 -4.27 -12.38
N VAL A 65 13.40 -3.28 -13.11
CA VAL A 65 12.56 -2.23 -12.53
C VAL A 65 11.27 -2.79 -11.94
N SER A 66 10.57 -3.65 -12.67
CA SER A 66 9.39 -4.38 -12.20
C SER A 66 9.66 -5.18 -10.92
N ALA A 67 10.79 -5.88 -10.84
CA ALA A 67 11.15 -6.68 -9.67
C ALA A 67 11.40 -5.82 -8.42
N LEU A 68 12.05 -4.68 -8.57
CA LEU A 68 12.26 -3.72 -7.47
C LEU A 68 10.94 -3.08 -7.03
N GLU A 69 10.08 -2.74 -7.98
CA GLU A 69 8.84 -2.05 -7.69
C GLU A 69 7.76 -2.93 -7.09
N GLN A 70 7.77 -4.24 -7.37
CA GLN A 70 6.92 -5.16 -6.61
C GLN A 70 7.25 -5.13 -5.11
N ARG A 71 8.53 -4.98 -4.74
CA ARG A 71 8.94 -4.84 -3.33
C ARG A 71 8.57 -3.47 -2.77
N ALA A 72 8.77 -2.41 -3.56
CA ALA A 72 8.40 -1.06 -3.15
C ALA A 72 6.88 -0.89 -2.99
N ALA A 73 6.07 -1.52 -3.82
CA ALA A 73 4.61 -1.54 -3.69
C ALA A 73 4.18 -2.23 -2.39
N ALA A 74 4.79 -3.37 -2.05
CA ALA A 74 4.55 -4.05 -0.77
C ALA A 74 4.96 -3.17 0.43
N TYR A 75 6.09 -2.46 0.32
CA TYR A 75 6.52 -1.51 1.35
C TYR A 75 5.53 -0.34 1.50
N ARG A 76 5.07 0.24 0.38
CA ARG A 76 4.10 1.33 0.38
C ARG A 76 2.80 0.90 1.07
N LEU A 77 2.29 -0.28 0.72
CA LEU A 77 1.07 -0.86 1.31
C LEU A 77 1.17 -1.05 2.82
N CYS A 78 2.31 -1.55 3.31
CA CYS A 78 2.46 -1.88 4.73
C CYS A 78 2.81 -0.66 5.61
N ILE A 79 3.54 0.31 5.08
CA ILE A 79 4.16 1.37 5.91
C ILE A 79 3.68 2.76 5.51
N SER A 80 3.63 3.04 4.21
CA SER A 80 3.41 4.40 3.71
C SER A 80 1.95 4.77 3.54
N SER A 81 1.07 3.81 3.27
CA SER A 81 -0.36 4.03 3.07
C SER A 81 -1.18 3.50 4.23
N ARG A 82 -2.35 4.11 4.43
CA ARG A 82 -3.35 3.57 5.35
C ARG A 82 -3.86 2.22 4.82
N ARG A 83 -4.15 1.27 5.70
CA ARG A 83 -4.77 -0.02 5.33
C ARG A 83 -6.03 0.19 4.46
N PRO A 84 -6.04 -0.27 3.20
CA PRO A 84 -7.20 -0.14 2.33
C PRO A 84 -8.32 -1.12 2.72
N VAL A 85 -9.56 -0.77 2.41
CA VAL A 85 -10.72 -1.65 2.59
C VAL A 85 -10.70 -2.72 1.51
N ALA A 86 -11.02 -3.96 1.87
CA ALA A 86 -11.07 -5.06 0.91
C ALA A 86 -12.30 -4.91 0.00
N HIS A 87 -12.07 -4.55 -1.26
CA HIS A 87 -13.10 -4.53 -2.30
C HIS A 87 -13.00 -5.79 -3.16
N ARG A 88 -14.14 -6.41 -3.47
CA ARG A 88 -14.20 -7.50 -4.43
C ARG A 88 -14.20 -6.90 -5.84
N CYS A 89 -13.27 -7.32 -6.68
CA CYS A 89 -13.17 -6.93 -8.08
C CYS A 89 -13.23 -8.17 -8.99
N ASN A 90 -13.98 -8.07 -10.09
CA ASN A 90 -14.11 -9.15 -11.09
C ASN A 90 -13.03 -9.06 -12.20
N GLY A 91 -12.12 -8.09 -12.10
CA GLY A 91 -11.05 -7.85 -13.07
C GLY A 91 -10.15 -6.69 -12.63
N LEU A 92 -9.11 -6.42 -13.43
CA LEU A 92 -8.14 -5.35 -13.20
C LEU A 92 -8.71 -3.94 -13.46
N GLY A 93 -9.80 -3.84 -14.23
CA GLY A 93 -10.36 -2.58 -14.71
C GLY A 93 -11.49 -1.98 -13.86
N THR A 94 -11.90 -0.77 -14.26
CA THR A 94 -12.92 0.10 -13.67
C THR A 94 -14.34 -0.49 -13.71
N GLY A 95 -14.60 -1.49 -12.87
CA GLY A 95 -15.97 -1.90 -12.53
C GLY A 95 -16.71 -0.82 -11.71
N ASN A 96 -17.98 -1.03 -11.45
CA ASN A 96 -18.82 -0.22 -10.55
C ASN A 96 -18.27 -0.01 -9.11
N ALA A 97 -17.13 -0.61 -8.73
CA ALA A 97 -16.49 -0.46 -7.43
C ALA A 97 -15.62 0.79 -7.26
N TRP A 98 -15.26 1.51 -8.35
CA TRP A 98 -14.32 2.64 -8.29
C TRP A 98 -14.99 4.01 -8.13
N TYR A 99 -16.32 4.08 -8.28
CA TYR A 99 -17.13 5.31 -8.20
C TYR A 99 -18.02 5.37 -6.95
N ALA A 100 -17.80 4.50 -5.95
CA ALA A 100 -18.62 4.41 -4.73
C ALA A 100 -17.85 4.89 -3.50
#